data_AF-Q23FY5-F1
#
_entry.id   AF-Q23FY5-F1
#
_cell.length_a   1.000
_cell.length_b   1.000
_cell.length_c   1.000
_cell.angle_alpha   90.00
_cell.angle_beta   90.00
_cell.angle_gamma   90.00
#
_symmetry.space_group_name_H-M   'P 1'
#
loop_
_entity.id
_entity.type
_entity.pdbx_description
1 polymer ?
#
loop_
_entity_poly.entity_id
_entity_poly.type
_entity_poly.pdbx_seq_one_letter_code
_entity_poly.pdbx_strand_id
1 'polypeptide(L)'
;MWCQILSKCNKKQKSIQPISNQKKLIDLFVFHFYFQYLQRKNNQIILYFQDLIKQTIICKKINYFLNFFLSMTKIVSYRPCESLSDLIVNDEFRYQQKGYHVITSAIMMFSFFYFVPDLLHTFWKFIIPLGYWKNVYLVLNIIFPLVSHLINNLFYFLIYRMKHPFLEKYRILQQPWPWEKSKEEWIPFRNRMIKYMSMNLILINISLVVIEYLQGVDHYNYAIENLPSKTQYFLQIVFFMIAEDFFFYFSHRFFHWKPMYKFHKIHHEHYNAFSCTVAYTHPVDYFFGSVLPFVSGFKILGHRSHFSVYIFWQLWRILETYDGHCGYEFPWAMFRIFPFSGSSDYHNFHHSKNMGNFSSFFTYLDSIFKTNKDYLLFKQSQKQSKTQ
;
A
#
# COMPACT_ATOMS: atom_id res chain seq x y z
N MET A 1 3.34 -68.58 -8.09
CA MET A 1 1.98 -68.12 -8.48
C MET A 1 1.62 -66.82 -7.76
N TRP A 2 2.48 -65.78 -7.85
CA TRP A 2 2.22 -64.39 -7.41
C TRP A 2 3.07 -63.42 -8.27
N CYS A 3 3.01 -63.58 -9.60
CA CYS A 3 3.62 -62.67 -10.59
C CYS A 3 2.62 -62.26 -11.70
N GLN A 4 1.31 -62.31 -11.44
CA GLN A 4 0.27 -61.97 -12.44
C GLN A 4 -0.78 -60.96 -11.96
N ILE A 5 -0.51 -60.16 -10.91
CA ILE A 5 -1.41 -59.10 -10.42
C ILE A 5 -0.77 -57.68 -10.55
N LEU A 6 0.32 -57.52 -11.30
CA LEU A 6 0.97 -56.22 -11.56
C LEU A 6 1.01 -55.79 -13.04
N SER A 7 0.14 -56.34 -13.92
CA SER A 7 0.14 -55.97 -15.35
C SER A 7 -1.19 -55.45 -15.91
N LYS A 8 -2.13 -55.00 -15.08
CA LYS A 8 -3.43 -54.46 -15.53
C LYS A 8 -3.82 -53.06 -15.04
N CYS A 9 -2.84 -52.23 -14.69
CA CYS A 9 -3.04 -50.77 -14.48
C CYS A 9 -2.05 -49.91 -15.29
N ASN A 10 -1.71 -50.34 -16.50
CA ASN A 10 -0.87 -49.55 -17.39
C ASN A 10 -1.40 -49.60 -18.82
N LYS A 11 -2.47 -48.83 -19.09
CA LYS A 11 -2.94 -48.42 -20.44
C LYS A 11 -4.14 -47.48 -20.34
N LYS A 12 -3.87 -46.21 -19.99
CA LYS A 12 -4.61 -45.01 -20.46
C LYS A 12 -3.91 -43.74 -19.95
N GLN A 13 -2.63 -43.61 -20.27
CA GLN A 13 -1.97 -42.30 -20.28
C GLN A 13 -2.46 -41.57 -21.55
N LYS A 14 -3.56 -40.84 -21.46
CA LYS A 14 -3.86 -39.77 -22.42
C LYS A 14 -3.10 -38.54 -21.97
N SER A 15 -2.22 -38.09 -22.84
CA SER A 15 -1.45 -36.84 -22.79
C SER A 15 -2.28 -35.65 -22.32
N ILE A 16 -1.97 -35.10 -21.15
CA ILE A 16 -2.39 -33.75 -20.77
C ILE A 16 -1.27 -32.83 -21.27
N GLN A 17 -1.57 -32.09 -22.35
CA GLN A 17 -0.70 -31.05 -22.87
C GLN A 17 -0.45 -29.94 -21.84
N PRO A 18 0.69 -29.23 -21.90
CA PRO A 18 0.94 -28.09 -21.03
C PRO A 18 -0.10 -27.02 -21.35
N ILE A 19 -0.93 -26.71 -20.35
CA ILE A 19 -1.89 -25.61 -20.43
C ILE A 19 -1.09 -24.32 -20.60
N SER A 20 -1.17 -23.75 -21.81
CA SER A 20 -0.55 -22.49 -22.19
C SER A 20 -1.07 -21.34 -21.31
N ASN A 21 -0.28 -20.27 -21.23
CA ASN A 21 -0.53 -19.03 -20.48
C ASN A 21 -1.87 -18.30 -20.77
N GLN A 22 -2.75 -18.86 -21.60
CA GLN A 22 -4.07 -18.33 -21.90
C GLN A 22 -5.11 -18.59 -20.79
N LYS A 23 -4.97 -19.63 -19.95
CA LYS A 23 -5.93 -19.85 -18.84
C LYS A 23 -5.93 -18.72 -17.80
N LYS A 24 -4.78 -18.09 -17.54
CA LYS A 24 -4.69 -16.97 -16.58
C LYS A 24 -5.43 -15.69 -17.02
N LEU A 25 -5.61 -15.49 -18.33
CA LEU A 25 -6.39 -14.38 -18.88
C LEU A 25 -7.89 -14.68 -18.88
N ILE A 26 -8.27 -15.94 -19.08
CA ILE A 26 -9.66 -16.40 -18.99
C ILE A 26 -10.13 -16.34 -17.52
N ASP A 27 -9.27 -16.66 -16.55
CA ASP A 27 -9.60 -16.53 -15.12
C ASP A 27 -9.81 -15.06 -14.70
N LEU A 28 -9.11 -14.09 -15.32
CA LEU A 28 -9.34 -12.65 -15.10
C LEU A 28 -10.66 -12.15 -15.72
N PHE A 29 -11.03 -12.68 -16.90
CA PHE A 29 -12.32 -12.38 -17.53
C PHE A 29 -13.50 -13.03 -16.79
N VAL A 30 -13.31 -14.25 -16.28
CA VAL A 30 -14.26 -14.91 -15.37
C VAL A 30 -14.39 -14.12 -14.07
N PHE A 31 -13.30 -13.53 -13.56
CA PHE A 31 -13.38 -12.63 -12.40
C PHE A 31 -14.21 -11.38 -12.71
N HIS A 32 -14.07 -10.76 -13.89
CA HIS A 32 -14.89 -9.60 -14.28
C HIS A 32 -16.39 -9.94 -14.37
N PHE A 33 -16.76 -11.07 -14.98
CA PHE A 33 -18.16 -11.52 -15.08
C PHE A 33 -18.72 -12.05 -13.75
N TYR A 34 -17.92 -12.73 -12.94
CA TYR A 34 -18.30 -13.17 -11.60
C TYR A 34 -18.44 -11.98 -10.63
N PHE A 35 -17.63 -10.94 -10.80
CA PHE A 35 -17.74 -9.69 -10.03
C PHE A 35 -18.98 -8.89 -10.43
N GLN A 36 -19.31 -8.80 -11.73
CA GLN A 36 -20.60 -8.23 -12.18
C GLN A 36 -21.80 -9.06 -11.70
N TYR A 37 -21.67 -10.39 -11.65
CA TYR A 37 -22.69 -11.29 -11.10
C TYR A 37 -22.90 -11.08 -9.59
N LEU A 38 -21.82 -10.89 -8.82
CA LEU A 38 -21.88 -10.58 -7.38
C LEU A 38 -22.36 -9.15 -7.10
N GLN A 39 -22.09 -8.20 -7.98
CA GLN A 39 -22.58 -6.82 -7.87
C GLN A 39 -24.12 -6.74 -8.02
N ARG A 40 -24.72 -7.67 -8.77
CA ARG A 40 -26.19 -7.80 -8.94
C ARG A 40 -26.91 -8.44 -7.75
N LYS A 41 -26.22 -9.17 -6.86
CA LYS A 41 -26.81 -9.73 -5.65
C LYS A 41 -26.49 -8.84 -4.43
N ASN A 42 -27.48 -8.03 -4.06
CA ASN A 42 -27.47 -7.13 -2.90
C ASN A 42 -26.93 -7.79 -1.61
N ASN A 43 -26.16 -7.00 -0.86
CA ASN A 43 -25.71 -7.22 0.53
C ASN A 43 -24.78 -8.42 0.84
N GLN A 44 -24.53 -9.35 -0.08
CA GLN A 44 -23.75 -10.55 0.26
C GLN A 44 -22.23 -10.35 0.32
N ILE A 45 -21.64 -9.33 -0.34
CA ILE A 45 -20.17 -9.12 -0.28
C ILE A 45 -19.73 -8.62 1.10
N ILE A 46 -20.47 -7.67 1.69
CA ILE A 46 -20.16 -7.16 3.03
C ILE A 46 -20.41 -8.25 4.08
N LEU A 47 -21.50 -9.00 3.96
CA LEU A 47 -21.76 -10.15 4.81
C LEU A 47 -20.69 -11.22 4.64
N TYR A 48 -20.22 -11.52 3.42
CA TYR A 48 -19.16 -12.49 3.18
C TYR A 48 -17.83 -12.04 3.78
N PHE A 49 -17.44 -10.76 3.67
CA PHE A 49 -16.25 -10.26 4.35
C PHE A 49 -16.42 -10.27 5.88
N GLN A 50 -17.58 -9.86 6.40
CA GLN A 50 -17.88 -9.95 7.84
C GLN A 50 -17.87 -11.39 8.35
N ASP A 51 -18.34 -12.34 7.55
CA ASP A 51 -18.39 -13.76 7.89
C ASP A 51 -17.03 -14.43 7.73
N LEU A 52 -16.25 -14.07 6.70
CA LEU A 52 -14.84 -14.43 6.56
C LEU A 52 -14.05 -13.91 7.76
N ILE A 53 -14.29 -12.68 8.20
CA ILE A 53 -13.65 -12.08 9.38
C ILE A 53 -14.12 -12.78 10.66
N LYS A 54 -15.42 -13.05 10.84
CA LYS A 54 -15.92 -13.82 11.99
C LYS A 54 -15.31 -15.22 12.03
N GLN A 55 -15.25 -15.92 10.89
CA GLN A 55 -14.65 -17.25 10.79
C GLN A 55 -13.12 -17.22 11.01
N THR A 56 -12.45 -16.14 10.60
CA THR A 56 -10.98 -15.98 10.77
C THR A 56 -10.59 -15.49 12.17
N ILE A 57 -11.42 -14.65 12.81
CA ILE A 57 -11.15 -14.07 14.14
C ILE A 57 -11.66 -14.96 15.29
N ILE A 58 -12.78 -15.65 15.14
CA ILE A 58 -13.46 -16.31 16.28
C ILE A 58 -13.06 -17.77 16.49
N CYS A 59 -12.48 -18.47 15.51
CA CYS A 59 -12.44 -19.94 15.60
C CYS A 59 -11.09 -20.66 15.72
N LYS A 60 -9.88 -20.05 15.73
CA LYS A 60 -8.65 -20.79 16.13
C LYS A 60 -7.30 -20.06 16.26
N LYS A 61 -7.19 -18.73 16.16
CA LYS A 61 -5.86 -18.10 15.91
C LYS A 61 -5.40 -17.00 16.87
N ILE A 62 -5.93 -16.88 18.08
CA ILE A 62 -5.25 -16.10 19.14
C ILE A 62 -3.92 -16.76 19.52
N ASN A 63 -3.89 -18.10 19.64
CA ASN A 63 -2.64 -18.85 19.83
C ASN A 63 -1.70 -18.78 18.61
N TYR A 64 -2.21 -18.60 17.39
CA TYR A 64 -1.34 -18.43 16.21
C TYR A 64 -0.69 -17.05 16.19
N PHE A 65 -1.42 -15.99 16.53
CA PHE A 65 -0.86 -14.65 16.65
C PHE A 65 0.13 -14.54 17.81
N LEU A 66 -0.18 -15.13 18.97
CA LEU A 66 0.75 -15.22 20.09
C LEU A 66 1.97 -16.11 19.78
N ASN A 67 1.77 -17.26 19.14
CA ASN A 67 2.89 -18.11 18.71
C ASN A 67 3.72 -17.47 17.59
N PHE A 68 3.13 -16.66 16.70
CA PHE A 68 3.84 -15.85 15.71
C PHE A 68 4.76 -14.81 16.39
N PHE A 69 4.30 -14.19 17.47
CA PHE A 69 5.14 -13.29 18.27
C PHE A 69 6.20 -14.06 19.11
N LEU A 70 5.93 -15.31 19.51
CA LEU A 70 6.80 -16.11 20.36
C LEU A 70 7.78 -17.03 19.59
N SER A 71 7.52 -17.37 18.32
CA SER A 71 8.35 -18.27 17.49
C SER A 71 9.51 -17.58 16.79
N MET A 72 9.92 -16.40 17.27
CA MET A 72 11.00 -15.54 16.76
C MET A 72 12.42 -16.16 16.84
N THR A 73 12.57 -17.49 16.80
CA THR A 73 13.86 -18.17 16.90
C THR A 73 14.14 -19.03 15.66
N LYS A 74 15.13 -18.56 14.87
CA LYS A 74 15.91 -19.28 13.84
C LYS A 74 15.26 -19.55 12.47
N ILE A 75 14.87 -18.52 11.74
CA ILE A 75 14.75 -18.59 10.27
C ILE A 75 16.03 -18.04 9.63
N VAL A 76 16.79 -18.92 8.97
CA VAL A 76 18.19 -18.66 8.56
C VAL A 76 18.32 -18.25 7.08
N SER A 77 17.31 -18.45 6.23
CA SER A 77 17.44 -18.15 4.79
C SER A 77 16.11 -17.91 4.07
N TYR A 78 16.18 -17.15 2.97
CA TYR A 78 15.11 -17.00 1.99
C TYR A 78 14.56 -18.34 1.49
N ARG A 79 13.25 -18.41 1.22
CA ARG A 79 12.58 -19.51 0.51
C ARG A 79 11.79 -19.00 -0.69
N PRO A 80 11.91 -19.60 -1.89
CA PRO A 80 10.99 -19.32 -2.99
C PRO A 80 9.55 -19.52 -2.54
N CYS A 81 8.67 -18.55 -2.79
CA CYS A 81 7.27 -18.66 -2.39
C CYS A 81 6.55 -19.69 -3.27
N GLU A 82 6.24 -20.85 -2.70
CA GLU A 82 5.45 -21.92 -3.35
C GLU A 82 4.19 -22.26 -2.54
N SER A 83 4.15 -21.87 -1.27
CA SER A 83 3.05 -22.09 -0.35
C SER A 83 2.79 -20.88 0.53
N LEU A 84 1.63 -20.88 1.22
CA LEU A 84 1.33 -19.89 2.26
C LEU A 84 2.37 -19.93 3.40
N SER A 85 2.94 -21.11 3.69
CA SER A 85 3.99 -21.24 4.70
C SER A 85 5.24 -20.45 4.31
N ASP A 86 5.63 -20.49 3.03
CA ASP A 86 6.81 -19.74 2.56
C ASP A 86 6.59 -18.24 2.62
N LEU A 87 5.36 -17.78 2.35
CA LEU A 87 4.98 -16.37 2.48
C LEU A 87 5.18 -15.89 3.92
N ILE A 88 4.71 -16.65 4.91
CA ILE A 88 4.83 -16.30 6.34
C ILE A 88 6.29 -16.32 6.76
N VAL A 89 7.03 -17.37 6.40
CA VAL A 89 8.48 -17.49 6.71
C VAL A 89 9.28 -16.33 6.11
N ASN A 90 8.99 -15.91 4.89
CA ASN A 90 9.66 -14.78 4.26
C ASN A 90 9.32 -13.44 4.93
N ASP A 91 8.07 -13.24 5.37
CA ASP A 91 7.69 -12.03 6.09
C ASP A 91 8.34 -11.97 7.48
N GLU A 92 8.30 -13.07 8.25
CA GLU A 92 9.01 -13.18 9.54
C GLU A 92 10.51 -12.94 9.37
N PHE A 93 11.11 -13.50 8.31
CA PHE A 93 12.52 -13.29 8.03
C PHE A 93 12.84 -11.82 7.72
N ARG A 94 12.01 -11.17 6.90
CA ARG A 94 12.21 -9.76 6.55
C ARG A 94 12.04 -8.85 7.76
N TYR A 95 11.02 -9.13 8.56
CA TYR A 95 10.61 -8.27 9.65
C TYR A 95 11.65 -8.28 10.78
N GLN A 96 12.22 -7.11 11.06
CA GLN A 96 13.18 -6.92 12.16
C GLN A 96 12.55 -5.97 13.17
N GLN A 97 11.77 -6.49 14.12
CA GLN A 97 11.15 -5.64 15.13
C GLN A 97 12.20 -5.15 16.12
N LYS A 98 12.27 -3.83 16.32
CA LYS A 98 13.33 -3.15 17.09
C LYS A 98 12.99 -3.04 18.60
N GLY A 99 12.39 -4.07 19.18
CA GLY A 99 12.00 -4.10 20.59
C GLY A 99 10.71 -3.33 20.91
N TYR A 100 10.69 -2.58 22.01
CA TYR A 100 9.49 -1.93 22.57
C TYR A 100 8.81 -0.89 21.67
N HIS A 101 9.43 -0.50 20.54
CA HIS A 101 8.81 0.39 19.56
C HIS A 101 7.50 -0.15 18.97
N VAL A 102 7.28 -1.46 18.98
CA VAL A 102 5.99 -2.06 18.60
C VAL A 102 4.84 -1.55 19.47
N ILE A 103 5.09 -1.31 20.76
CA ILE A 103 4.09 -0.78 21.68
C ILE A 103 3.72 0.64 21.26
N THR A 104 4.71 1.47 20.95
CA THR A 104 4.48 2.83 20.44
C THR A 104 3.70 2.81 19.14
N SER A 105 4.10 1.99 18.16
CA SER A 105 3.34 1.82 16.92
C SER A 105 1.89 1.44 17.21
N ALA A 106 1.67 0.44 18.08
CA ALA A 106 0.34 -0.06 18.45
C ALA A 106 -0.53 1.01 19.10
N ILE A 107 0.02 1.79 20.03
CA ILE A 107 -0.67 2.93 20.64
C ILE A 107 -1.04 3.96 19.58
N MET A 108 -0.12 4.31 18.68
CA MET A 108 -0.37 5.28 17.60
C MET A 108 -1.48 4.79 16.66
N MET A 109 -1.40 3.54 16.21
CA MET A 109 -2.41 2.91 15.36
C MET A 109 -3.78 2.88 16.03
N PHE A 110 -3.84 2.38 17.27
CA PHE A 110 -5.09 2.29 18.01
C PHE A 110 -5.69 3.68 18.22
N SER A 111 -4.88 4.65 18.64
CA SER A 111 -5.30 6.04 18.81
C SER A 111 -5.82 6.63 17.50
N PHE A 112 -5.16 6.36 16.38
CA PHE A 112 -5.59 6.83 15.06
C PHE A 112 -6.98 6.27 14.69
N PHE A 113 -7.19 4.96 14.79
CA PHE A 113 -8.49 4.34 14.49
C PHE A 113 -9.56 4.56 15.57
N TYR A 114 -9.19 5.04 16.75
CA TYR A 114 -10.13 5.34 17.83
C TYR A 114 -10.60 6.79 17.82
N PHE A 115 -9.69 7.77 17.71
CA PHE A 115 -10.01 9.19 17.84
C PHE A 115 -10.36 9.88 16.52
N VAL A 116 -9.72 9.51 15.40
CA VAL A 116 -9.98 10.17 14.11
C VAL A 116 -11.43 9.98 13.64
N PRO A 117 -12.08 8.81 13.80
CA PRO A 117 -13.50 8.66 13.46
C PRO A 117 -14.39 9.62 14.27
N ASP A 118 -14.14 9.80 15.56
CA ASP A 118 -14.94 10.70 16.41
C ASP A 118 -14.75 12.17 16.01
N LEU A 119 -13.53 12.56 15.63
CA LEU A 119 -13.25 13.88 15.07
C LEU A 119 -14.00 14.09 13.75
N LEU A 120 -13.96 13.10 12.85
CA LEU A 120 -14.68 13.15 11.58
C LEU A 120 -16.19 13.18 11.78
N HIS A 121 -16.75 12.45 12.74
CA HIS A 121 -18.17 12.51 13.10
C HIS A 121 -18.57 13.90 13.56
N THR A 122 -17.76 14.50 14.43
CA THR A 122 -18.01 15.86 14.94
C THR A 122 -17.98 16.88 13.81
N PHE A 123 -16.95 16.79 12.94
CA PHE A 123 -16.84 17.62 11.75
C PHE A 123 -18.05 17.42 10.81
N TRP A 124 -18.48 16.18 10.58
CA TRP A 124 -19.60 15.88 9.69
C TRP A 124 -20.93 16.45 10.19
N LYS A 125 -21.21 16.28 11.49
CA LYS A 125 -22.41 16.80 12.14
C LYS A 125 -22.46 18.32 12.12
N PHE A 126 -21.31 18.99 12.09
CA PHE A 126 -21.24 20.44 11.96
C PHE A 126 -21.45 20.89 10.50
N ILE A 127 -20.81 20.23 9.53
CA ILE A 127 -20.75 20.74 8.15
C ILE A 127 -21.99 20.41 7.31
N ILE A 128 -22.59 19.24 7.48
CA ILE A 128 -23.71 18.78 6.64
C ILE A 128 -24.98 19.65 6.81
N PRO A 129 -25.39 20.05 8.04
CA PRO A 129 -26.56 20.90 8.23
C PRO A 129 -26.45 22.29 7.60
N LEU A 130 -25.23 22.77 7.30
CA LEU A 130 -25.03 24.05 6.62
C LEU A 130 -25.43 24.02 5.14
N GLY A 131 -25.82 22.87 4.59
CA GLY A 131 -26.28 22.72 3.21
C GLY A 131 -25.16 22.69 2.17
N TYR A 132 -23.90 22.67 2.60
CA TYR A 132 -22.72 22.76 1.72
C TYR A 132 -22.10 21.40 1.35
N TRP A 133 -22.81 20.28 1.50
CA TRP A 133 -22.23 18.93 1.33
C TRP A 133 -21.57 18.69 -0.05
N LYS A 134 -22.08 19.29 -1.13
CA LYS A 134 -21.40 19.29 -2.45
C LYS A 134 -20.08 20.06 -2.42
N ASN A 135 -20.05 21.23 -1.78
CA ASN A 135 -18.85 22.03 -1.63
C ASN A 135 -17.83 21.34 -0.70
N VAL A 136 -18.30 20.55 0.28
CA VAL A 136 -17.44 19.71 1.12
C VAL A 136 -16.65 18.72 0.28
N TYR A 137 -17.25 18.11 -0.75
CA TYR A 137 -16.52 17.25 -1.69
C TYR A 137 -15.35 17.99 -2.35
N LEU A 138 -15.60 19.19 -2.90
CA LEU A 138 -14.55 19.99 -3.57
C LEU A 138 -13.46 20.42 -2.59
N VAL A 139 -13.85 21.01 -1.45
CA VAL A 139 -12.91 21.52 -0.45
C VAL A 139 -12.05 20.38 0.10
N LEU A 140 -12.64 19.24 0.44
CA LEU A 140 -11.90 18.11 1.02
C LEU A 140 -11.12 17.28 0.00
N ASN A 141 -11.41 17.35 -1.30
CA ASN A 141 -10.57 16.69 -2.31
C ASN A 141 -9.48 17.61 -2.88
N ILE A 142 -9.65 18.93 -2.81
CA ILE A 142 -8.65 19.88 -3.31
C ILE A 142 -7.76 20.37 -2.18
N ILE A 143 -8.34 20.97 -1.14
CA ILE A 143 -7.58 21.66 -0.10
C ILE A 143 -6.91 20.68 0.85
N PHE A 144 -7.63 19.65 1.28
CA PHE A 144 -7.11 18.72 2.28
C PHE A 144 -5.84 17.97 1.81
N PRO A 145 -5.75 17.41 0.59
CA PRO A 145 -4.51 16.80 0.12
C PRO A 145 -3.38 17.81 0.00
N LEU A 146 -3.63 19.01 -0.57
CA LEU A 146 -2.60 20.03 -0.74
C LEU A 146 -2.01 20.50 0.60
N VAL A 147 -2.87 20.76 1.59
CA VAL A 147 -2.45 21.13 2.95
C VAL A 147 -1.71 19.97 3.62
N SER A 148 -2.20 18.74 3.47
CA SER A 148 -1.54 17.56 4.03
C SER A 148 -0.15 17.35 3.43
N HIS A 149 0.01 17.53 2.12
CA HIS A 149 1.32 17.47 1.45
C HIS A 149 2.27 18.57 1.95
N LEU A 150 1.77 19.78 2.16
CA LEU A 150 2.57 20.88 2.70
C LEU A 150 3.05 20.59 4.12
N ILE A 151 2.14 20.17 5.01
CA ILE A 151 2.45 19.86 6.41
C ILE A 151 3.46 18.72 6.50
N ASN A 152 3.26 17.62 5.76
CA ASN A 152 4.17 16.49 5.79
C ASN A 152 5.54 16.85 5.22
N ASN A 153 5.61 17.59 4.11
CA ASN A 153 6.90 18.06 3.59
C ASN A 153 7.62 18.98 4.58
N LEU A 154 6.90 19.88 5.25
CA LEU A 154 7.49 20.74 6.27
C LEU A 154 8.02 19.91 7.45
N PHE A 155 7.24 18.95 7.94
CA PHE A 155 7.64 18.05 9.03
C PHE A 155 8.96 17.32 8.70
N TYR A 156 9.04 16.66 7.54
CA TYR A 156 10.25 15.95 7.15
C TYR A 156 11.40 16.88 6.79
N PHE A 157 11.12 18.05 6.22
CA PHE A 157 12.14 19.07 6.01
C PHE A 157 12.82 19.47 7.32
N LEU A 158 12.05 19.68 8.39
CA LEU A 158 12.61 19.98 9.71
C LEU A 158 13.47 18.82 10.23
N ILE A 159 13.06 17.56 10.03
CA ILE A 159 13.89 16.38 10.37
C ILE A 159 15.22 16.42 9.61
N TYR A 160 15.19 16.60 8.29
CA TYR A 160 16.41 16.62 7.47
C TYR A 160 17.37 17.74 7.84
N ARG A 161 16.83 18.91 8.24
CA ARG A 161 17.64 20.07 8.63
C ARG A 161 18.20 19.94 10.04
N MET A 162 17.43 19.37 10.96
CA MET A 162 17.83 19.19 12.34
C MET A 162 18.97 18.18 12.50
N LYS A 163 18.99 17.11 11.67
CA LYS A 163 20.00 16.04 11.72
C LYS A 163 20.27 15.51 13.13
N HIS A 164 19.22 15.43 13.95
CA HIS A 164 19.37 15.02 15.35
C HIS A 164 19.89 13.57 15.42
N PRO A 165 20.94 13.27 16.20
CA PRO A 165 21.56 11.93 16.24
C PRO A 165 20.57 10.80 16.54
N PHE A 166 19.54 11.06 17.36
CA PHE A 166 18.47 10.11 17.65
C PHE A 166 17.67 9.67 16.40
N LEU A 167 17.49 10.55 15.42
CA LEU A 167 16.77 10.24 14.19
C LEU A 167 17.70 9.70 13.10
N GLU A 168 18.91 10.26 12.97
CA GLU A 168 19.88 9.86 11.94
C GLU A 168 20.31 8.39 12.05
N LYS A 169 20.25 7.76 13.23
CA LYS A 169 20.47 6.31 13.37
C LYS A 169 19.45 5.45 12.59
N TYR A 170 18.32 6.01 12.19
CA TYR A 170 17.30 5.33 11.39
C TYR A 170 17.37 5.66 9.90
N ARG A 171 18.30 6.52 9.48
CA ARG A 171 18.49 6.87 8.08
C ARG A 171 18.92 5.63 7.30
N ILE A 172 18.23 5.37 6.19
CA ILE A 172 18.43 4.15 5.40
C ILE A 172 19.76 4.22 4.63
N LEU A 173 20.01 5.34 3.96
CA LEU A 173 21.22 5.59 3.19
C LEU A 173 22.02 6.74 3.80
N GLN A 174 23.27 6.47 4.16
CA GLN A 174 24.19 7.45 4.79
C GLN A 174 24.82 8.45 3.80
N GLN A 175 24.43 8.41 2.52
CA GLN A 175 24.90 9.35 1.51
C GLN A 175 24.35 10.75 1.78
N PRO A 176 25.11 11.83 1.45
CA PRO A 176 24.61 13.19 1.58
C PRO A 176 23.30 13.41 0.81
N TRP A 177 22.43 14.26 1.36
CA TRP A 177 21.17 14.60 0.70
C TRP A 177 21.43 15.37 -0.60
N PRO A 178 20.46 15.43 -1.54
CA PRO A 178 20.69 16.04 -2.86
C PRO A 178 21.11 17.50 -2.80
N TRP A 179 20.56 18.27 -1.85
CA TRP A 179 20.93 19.67 -1.62
C TRP A 179 22.30 19.86 -0.94
N GLU A 180 22.94 18.77 -0.51
CA GLU A 180 24.27 18.77 0.14
C GLU A 180 25.37 18.34 -0.83
N LYS A 181 25.02 17.65 -1.93
CA LYS A 181 25.97 17.15 -2.93
C LYS A 181 26.52 18.28 -3.81
N SER A 182 25.63 19.00 -4.49
CA SER A 182 25.98 20.13 -5.35
C SER A 182 24.76 21.04 -5.51
N LYS A 183 24.99 22.35 -5.41
CA LYS A 183 23.95 23.36 -5.63
C LYS A 183 23.57 23.44 -7.12
N GLU A 184 24.56 23.26 -7.98
CA GLU A 184 24.46 23.26 -9.44
C GLU A 184 23.59 22.10 -9.94
N GLU A 185 23.71 20.92 -9.33
CA GLU A 185 22.85 19.76 -9.61
C GLU A 185 21.46 19.87 -8.95
N TRP A 186 21.41 20.39 -7.72
CA TRP A 186 20.17 20.47 -6.94
C TRP A 186 19.15 21.43 -7.53
N ILE A 187 19.56 22.63 -7.97
CA ILE A 187 18.61 23.66 -8.44
C ILE A 187 17.80 23.16 -9.65
N PRO A 188 18.40 22.62 -10.73
CA PRO A 188 17.65 22.06 -11.85
C PRO A 188 16.73 20.91 -11.45
N PHE A 189 17.22 19.99 -10.60
CA PHE A 189 16.42 18.87 -10.11
C PHE A 189 15.20 19.34 -9.31
N ARG A 190 15.40 20.26 -8.35
CA ARG A 190 14.33 20.87 -7.55
C ARG A 190 13.28 21.55 -8.44
N ASN A 191 13.71 22.29 -9.46
CA ASN A 191 12.79 22.96 -10.37
C ASN A 191 11.96 21.96 -11.20
N ARG A 192 12.57 20.86 -11.68
CA ARG A 192 11.84 19.74 -12.32
C ARG A 192 10.86 19.10 -11.33
N MET A 193 11.30 18.85 -10.10
CA MET A 193 10.50 18.28 -9.04
C MET A 193 9.24 19.11 -8.77
N ILE A 194 9.41 20.42 -8.53
CA ILE A 194 8.29 21.35 -8.32
C ILE A 194 7.36 21.36 -9.54
N LYS A 195 7.91 21.36 -10.77
CA LYS A 195 7.09 21.32 -11.99
C LYS A 195 6.19 20.08 -12.04
N TYR A 196 6.75 18.89 -11.91
CA TYR A 196 5.97 17.65 -11.98
C TYR A 196 4.99 17.51 -10.81
N MET A 197 5.42 17.87 -9.59
CA MET A 197 4.52 17.89 -8.43
C MET A 197 3.34 18.84 -8.63
N SER A 198 3.57 20.05 -9.12
CA SER A 198 2.49 21.01 -9.42
C SER A 198 1.57 20.49 -10.54
N MET A 199 2.12 19.89 -11.59
CA MET A 199 1.30 19.26 -12.63
C MET A 199 0.44 18.13 -12.06
N ASN A 200 0.98 17.28 -11.20
CA ASN A 200 0.27 16.13 -10.65
C ASN A 200 -0.76 16.53 -9.58
N LEU A 201 -0.34 17.27 -8.56
CA LEU A 201 -1.16 17.61 -7.40
C LEU A 201 -2.12 18.77 -7.64
N ILE A 202 -1.78 19.70 -8.53
CA ILE A 202 -2.65 20.86 -8.84
C ILE A 202 -3.39 20.56 -10.13
N LEU A 203 -2.70 20.43 -11.26
CA LEU A 203 -3.38 20.35 -12.55
C LEU A 203 -4.21 19.07 -12.69
N ILE A 204 -3.61 17.88 -12.54
CA ILE A 204 -4.30 16.60 -12.75
C ILE A 204 -5.32 16.35 -11.65
N ASN A 205 -4.92 16.42 -10.38
CA ASN A 205 -5.83 16.11 -9.28
C ASN A 205 -7.04 17.05 -9.25
N ILE A 206 -6.85 18.37 -9.33
CA ILE A 206 -7.98 19.32 -9.33
C ILE A 206 -8.86 19.10 -10.57
N SER A 207 -8.27 18.85 -11.74
CA SER A 207 -9.05 18.59 -12.95
C SER A 207 -9.93 17.35 -12.80
N LEU A 208 -9.41 16.25 -12.24
CA LEU A 208 -10.20 15.04 -12.00
C LEU A 208 -11.30 15.26 -10.96
N VAL A 209 -11.00 15.99 -9.88
CA VAL A 209 -11.98 16.34 -8.84
C VAL A 209 -13.10 17.21 -9.40
N VAL A 210 -12.76 18.20 -10.23
CA VAL A 210 -13.73 19.09 -10.90
C VAL A 210 -14.56 18.32 -11.92
N ILE A 211 -13.94 17.46 -12.74
CA ILE A 211 -14.68 16.62 -13.69
C ILE A 211 -15.69 15.74 -12.96
N GLU A 212 -15.27 15.08 -11.89
CA GLU A 212 -16.16 14.23 -11.09
C GLU A 212 -17.28 15.05 -10.42
N TYR A 213 -16.95 16.24 -9.91
CA TYR A 213 -17.95 17.16 -9.37
C TYR A 213 -19.01 17.54 -10.41
N LEU A 214 -18.58 17.88 -11.64
CA LEU A 214 -19.47 18.22 -12.75
C LEU A 214 -20.31 17.03 -13.23
N GLN A 215 -19.81 15.80 -13.09
CA GLN A 215 -20.57 14.58 -13.37
C GLN A 215 -21.60 14.24 -12.28
N GLY A 216 -21.55 14.92 -11.14
CA GLY A 216 -22.48 14.75 -10.02
C GLY A 216 -21.96 13.80 -8.95
N VAL A 217 -21.72 14.34 -7.75
CA VAL A 217 -21.14 13.62 -6.60
C VAL A 217 -22.19 13.16 -5.59
N ASP A 218 -23.47 13.30 -5.93
CA ASP A 218 -24.63 13.04 -5.07
C ASP A 218 -24.85 11.55 -4.82
N HIS A 219 -24.20 10.70 -5.62
CA HIS A 219 -24.27 9.25 -5.54
C HIS A 219 -23.42 8.66 -4.39
N TYR A 220 -22.60 9.47 -3.72
CA TYR A 220 -21.90 9.07 -2.51
C TYR A 220 -22.76 9.23 -1.26
N ASN A 221 -22.42 8.48 -0.21
CA ASN A 221 -23.13 8.54 1.05
C ASN A 221 -22.51 9.61 1.97
N TYR A 222 -23.26 10.69 2.21
CA TYR A 222 -22.88 11.80 3.11
C TYR A 222 -23.76 11.88 4.37
N ALA A 223 -24.70 10.95 4.51
CA ALA A 223 -25.83 11.07 5.43
C ALA A 223 -25.41 10.90 6.89
N ILE A 224 -25.85 11.80 7.77
CA ILE A 224 -25.45 11.81 9.19
C ILE A 224 -25.94 10.55 9.91
N GLU A 225 -27.11 10.05 9.54
CA GLU A 225 -27.72 8.83 10.04
C GLU A 225 -26.89 7.57 9.70
N ASN A 226 -26.05 7.65 8.67
CA ASN A 226 -25.22 6.56 8.19
C ASN A 226 -23.74 6.71 8.57
N LEU A 227 -23.43 7.52 9.60
CA LEU A 227 -22.05 7.66 10.08
C LEU A 227 -21.48 6.29 10.51
N PRO A 228 -20.31 5.89 9.99
CA PRO A 228 -19.77 4.56 10.26
C PRO A 228 -19.28 4.41 11.71
N SER A 229 -19.50 3.24 12.29
CA SER A 229 -18.80 2.83 13.51
C SER A 229 -17.28 2.74 13.30
N LYS A 230 -16.50 2.83 14.40
CA LYS A 230 -15.04 2.65 14.38
C LYS A 230 -14.61 1.33 13.73
N THR A 231 -15.38 0.26 13.95
CA THR A 231 -15.17 -1.03 13.29
C THR A 231 -15.39 -0.94 11.79
N GLN A 232 -16.42 -0.26 11.31
CA GLN A 232 -16.64 -0.05 9.87
C GLN A 232 -15.51 0.77 9.24
N TYR A 233 -15.03 1.83 9.91
CA TYR A 233 -13.82 2.56 9.48
C TYR A 233 -12.64 1.60 9.32
N PHE A 234 -12.30 0.84 10.37
CA PHE A 234 -11.18 -0.10 10.33
C PHE A 234 -11.30 -1.10 9.17
N LEU A 235 -12.45 -1.76 9.03
CA LEU A 235 -12.65 -2.78 8.00
C LEU A 235 -12.63 -2.20 6.57
N GLN A 236 -13.24 -1.04 6.35
CA GLN A 236 -13.24 -0.40 5.03
C GLN A 236 -11.85 0.13 4.67
N ILE A 237 -11.08 0.63 5.63
CA ILE A 237 -9.70 1.06 5.39
C ILE A 237 -8.79 -0.12 5.07
N VAL A 238 -8.91 -1.25 5.79
CA VAL A 238 -8.20 -2.49 5.43
C VAL A 238 -8.57 -2.94 4.02
N PHE A 239 -9.85 -2.86 3.64
CA PHE A 239 -10.28 -3.14 2.28
C PHE A 239 -9.65 -2.18 1.25
N PHE A 240 -9.58 -0.87 1.55
CA PHE A 240 -8.94 0.11 0.67
C PHE A 240 -7.43 -0.11 0.54
N MET A 241 -6.74 -0.52 1.61
CA MET A 241 -5.32 -0.91 1.56
C MET A 241 -5.12 -2.08 0.61
N ILE A 242 -5.95 -3.12 0.69
CA ILE A 242 -5.84 -4.30 -0.19
C ILE A 242 -6.12 -3.93 -1.65
N ALA A 243 -7.17 -3.13 -1.90
CA ALA A 243 -7.53 -2.69 -3.24
C ALA A 243 -6.41 -1.82 -3.85
N GLU A 244 -5.95 -0.80 -3.13
CA GLU A 244 -4.87 0.08 -3.57
C GLU A 244 -3.59 -0.71 -3.85
N ASP A 245 -3.17 -1.58 -2.92
CA ASP A 245 -1.97 -2.40 -3.09
C ASP A 245 -2.04 -3.31 -4.32
N PHE A 246 -3.23 -3.89 -4.60
CA PHE A 246 -3.45 -4.70 -5.80
C PHE A 246 -3.29 -3.86 -7.07
N PHE A 247 -3.99 -2.74 -7.20
CA PHE A 247 -3.93 -1.92 -8.41
C PHE A 247 -2.55 -1.29 -8.59
N PHE A 248 -1.92 -0.85 -7.50
CA PHE A 248 -0.57 -0.30 -7.50
C PHE A 248 0.45 -1.34 -7.96
N TYR A 249 0.43 -2.55 -7.40
CA TYR A 249 1.38 -3.61 -7.77
C TYR A 249 1.39 -3.87 -9.28
N PHE A 250 0.20 -4.03 -9.88
CA PHE A 250 0.10 -4.33 -11.31
C PHE A 250 0.43 -3.13 -12.19
N SER A 251 -0.01 -1.92 -11.83
CA SER A 251 0.33 -0.72 -12.60
C SER A 251 1.84 -0.46 -12.52
N HIS A 252 2.41 -0.48 -11.33
CA HIS A 252 3.84 -0.29 -11.09
C HIS A 252 4.68 -1.31 -11.87
N ARG A 253 4.37 -2.61 -11.75
CA ARG A 253 5.05 -3.64 -12.53
C ARG A 253 4.91 -3.46 -14.04
N PHE A 254 3.74 -3.02 -14.51
CA PHE A 254 3.51 -2.72 -15.92
C PHE A 254 4.36 -1.54 -16.39
N PHE A 255 4.53 -0.51 -15.57
CA PHE A 255 5.39 0.63 -15.90
C PHE A 255 6.88 0.28 -15.93
N HIS A 256 7.32 -0.80 -15.28
CA HIS A 256 8.68 -1.34 -15.45
C HIS A 256 8.88 -2.15 -16.74
N TRP A 257 7.83 -2.36 -17.54
CA TRP A 257 7.98 -2.92 -18.88
C TRP A 257 8.62 -1.91 -19.83
N LYS A 258 9.60 -2.34 -20.65
CA LYS A 258 10.47 -1.48 -21.47
C LYS A 258 9.75 -0.32 -22.20
N PRO A 259 8.61 -0.52 -22.90
CA PRO A 259 7.92 0.56 -23.61
C PRO A 259 7.26 1.59 -22.69
N MET A 260 6.89 1.18 -21.48
CA MET A 260 6.22 2.02 -20.48
C MET A 260 7.21 2.68 -19.52
N TYR A 261 8.40 2.11 -19.35
CA TYR A 261 9.43 2.60 -18.43
C TYR A 261 9.83 4.06 -18.66
N LYS A 262 9.67 4.58 -19.88
CA LYS A 262 9.87 6.02 -20.17
C LYS A 262 9.03 6.95 -19.28
N PHE A 263 7.86 6.50 -18.82
CA PHE A 263 6.99 7.28 -17.94
C PHE A 263 7.39 7.15 -16.47
N HIS A 264 7.93 6.00 -16.07
CA HIS A 264 8.31 5.73 -14.68
C HIS A 264 9.77 6.07 -14.36
N LYS A 265 10.59 6.27 -15.39
CA LYS A 265 12.00 6.70 -15.25
C LYS A 265 12.15 8.01 -14.46
N ILE A 266 11.15 8.91 -14.52
CA ILE A 266 11.17 10.18 -13.76
C ILE A 266 11.14 9.91 -12.25
N HIS A 267 10.28 9.00 -11.82
CA HIS A 267 10.21 8.56 -10.43
C HIS A 267 11.53 7.94 -9.94
N HIS A 268 12.21 7.19 -10.83
CA HIS A 268 13.53 6.59 -10.57
C HIS A 268 14.73 7.49 -10.82
N GLU A 269 14.54 8.76 -11.16
CA GLU A 269 15.67 9.70 -11.36
C GLU A 269 16.49 9.87 -10.07
N HIS A 270 15.89 9.56 -8.92
CA HIS A 270 16.54 9.66 -7.64
C HIS A 270 16.65 8.30 -6.92
N TYR A 271 17.87 7.94 -6.56
CA TYR A 271 18.20 6.66 -5.92
C TYR A 271 17.73 6.56 -4.46
N ASN A 272 17.72 7.68 -3.73
CA ASN A 272 17.35 7.75 -2.31
C ASN A 272 16.05 8.55 -2.13
N ALA A 273 14.92 7.88 -1.94
CA ALA A 273 13.65 8.57 -1.78
C ALA A 273 13.70 9.52 -0.57
N PHE A 274 13.17 10.72 -0.76
CA PHE A 274 12.92 11.69 0.31
C PHE A 274 11.54 12.33 0.11
N SER A 275 10.94 12.85 1.17
CA SER A 275 9.52 13.24 1.23
C SER A 275 9.02 14.13 0.10
N CYS A 276 9.84 15.03 -0.45
CA CYS A 276 9.41 15.91 -1.55
C CYS A 276 9.27 15.17 -2.89
N THR A 277 9.72 13.92 -3.00
CA THR A 277 9.65 13.14 -4.24
C THR A 277 8.38 12.30 -4.39
N VAL A 278 7.48 12.29 -3.38
CA VAL A 278 6.24 11.48 -3.38
C VAL A 278 5.33 11.68 -4.59
N ALA A 279 5.37 12.85 -5.22
CA ALA A 279 4.59 13.17 -6.43
C ALA A 279 5.49 13.56 -7.62
N TYR A 280 6.80 13.26 -7.53
CA TYR A 280 7.76 13.48 -8.60
C TYR A 280 7.73 12.31 -9.58
N THR A 281 6.73 12.31 -10.47
CA THR A 281 6.62 11.32 -11.55
C THR A 281 5.94 11.92 -12.78
N HIS A 282 6.02 11.23 -13.91
CA HIS A 282 5.34 11.60 -15.14
C HIS A 282 3.81 11.56 -14.94
N PRO A 283 3.03 12.51 -15.51
CA PRO A 283 1.56 12.55 -15.42
C PRO A 283 0.83 11.22 -15.66
N VAL A 284 1.26 10.47 -16.68
CA VAL A 284 0.70 9.15 -17.00
C VAL A 284 0.95 8.14 -15.88
N ASP A 285 2.17 8.10 -15.36
CA ASP A 285 2.52 7.23 -14.24
C ASP A 285 1.81 7.68 -12.96
N TYR A 286 1.66 8.99 -12.72
CA TYR A 286 0.87 9.51 -11.60
C TYR A 286 -0.59 9.06 -11.66
N PHE A 287 -1.23 9.13 -12.83
CA PHE A 287 -2.63 8.72 -12.96
C PHE A 287 -2.83 7.23 -12.67
N PHE A 288 -2.04 6.35 -13.32
CA PHE A 288 -2.22 4.90 -13.21
C PHE A 288 -1.52 4.28 -11.98
N GLY A 289 -0.43 4.88 -11.52
CA GLY A 289 0.40 4.45 -10.40
C GLY A 289 0.04 5.11 -9.07
N SER A 290 -0.69 6.23 -9.07
CA SER A 290 -1.10 6.89 -7.81
C SER A 290 -2.60 7.11 -7.74
N VAL A 291 -3.21 7.81 -8.71
CA VAL A 291 -4.63 8.19 -8.62
C VAL A 291 -5.56 6.98 -8.68
N LEU A 292 -5.40 6.12 -9.69
CA LEU A 292 -6.27 4.95 -9.87
C LEU A 292 -6.18 3.98 -8.68
N PRO A 293 -4.99 3.57 -8.20
CA PRO A 293 -4.88 2.77 -6.98
C PRO A 293 -5.53 3.45 -5.78
N PHE A 294 -5.27 4.74 -5.57
CA PHE A 294 -5.79 5.51 -4.44
C PHE A 294 -7.33 5.51 -4.36
N VAL A 295 -8.02 5.73 -5.48
CA VAL A 295 -9.50 5.80 -5.49
C VAL A 295 -10.17 4.43 -5.58
N SER A 296 -9.43 3.38 -5.95
CA SER A 296 -9.97 2.08 -6.33
C SER A 296 -10.91 1.48 -5.28
N GLY A 297 -10.46 1.35 -4.03
CA GLY A 297 -11.25 0.74 -2.95
C GLY A 297 -12.56 1.50 -2.69
N PHE A 298 -12.49 2.84 -2.62
CA PHE A 298 -13.67 3.67 -2.40
C PHE A 298 -14.66 3.57 -3.56
N LYS A 299 -14.18 3.62 -4.81
CA LYS A 299 -15.00 3.47 -6.02
C LYS A 299 -15.64 2.08 -6.11
N ILE A 300 -14.95 1.03 -5.68
CA ILE A 300 -15.50 -0.33 -5.64
C ILE A 300 -16.66 -0.44 -4.63
N LEU A 301 -16.54 0.19 -3.46
CA LEU A 301 -17.64 0.20 -2.48
C LEU A 301 -18.77 1.16 -2.87
N GLY A 302 -18.46 2.26 -3.56
CA GLY A 302 -19.41 3.27 -3.98
C GLY A 302 -20.25 3.80 -2.81
N HIS A 303 -21.57 3.88 -2.99
CA HIS A 303 -22.51 4.37 -1.96
C HIS A 303 -22.49 3.58 -0.64
N ARG A 304 -21.90 2.37 -0.62
CA ARG A 304 -21.79 1.55 0.61
C ARG A 304 -20.71 2.07 1.56
N SER A 305 -19.80 2.90 1.07
CA SER A 305 -18.83 3.61 1.89
C SER A 305 -19.34 5.03 2.14
N HIS A 306 -19.39 5.42 3.41
CA HIS A 306 -19.64 6.81 3.75
C HIS A 306 -18.42 7.65 3.33
N PHE A 307 -18.66 8.88 2.87
CA PHE A 307 -17.60 9.75 2.33
C PHE A 307 -16.59 10.16 3.41
N SER A 308 -16.98 10.19 4.69
CA SER A 308 -16.04 10.38 5.81
C SER A 308 -14.98 9.27 5.91
N VAL A 309 -15.26 8.03 5.49
CA VAL A 309 -14.27 6.94 5.42
C VAL A 309 -13.24 7.24 4.34
N TYR A 310 -13.68 7.81 3.22
CA TYR A 310 -12.76 8.25 2.17
C TYR A 310 -11.85 9.37 2.65
N ILE A 311 -12.33 10.34 3.44
CA ILE A 311 -11.47 11.37 4.06
C ILE A 311 -10.46 10.76 5.02
N PHE A 312 -10.89 9.81 5.86
CA PHE A 312 -9.97 9.05 6.71
C PHE A 312 -8.91 8.34 5.88
N TRP A 313 -9.32 7.71 4.77
CA TRP A 313 -8.42 7.06 3.83
C TRP A 313 -7.40 8.01 3.23
N GLN A 314 -7.79 9.21 2.83
CA GLN A 314 -6.86 10.21 2.33
C GLN A 314 -5.77 10.52 3.37
N LEU A 315 -6.17 10.76 4.62
CA LEU A 315 -5.23 11.02 5.72
C LEU A 315 -4.28 9.83 5.91
N TRP A 316 -4.85 8.63 6.03
CA TRP A 316 -4.09 7.39 6.23
C TRP A 316 -3.06 7.16 5.12
N ARG A 317 -3.50 7.23 3.87
CA ARG A 317 -2.68 6.94 2.68
C ARG A 317 -1.62 8.01 2.43
N ILE A 318 -1.92 9.29 2.69
CA ILE A 318 -0.91 10.35 2.61
C ILE A 318 0.18 10.10 3.66
N LEU A 319 -0.19 9.89 4.93
CA LEU A 319 0.79 9.64 5.99
C LEU A 319 1.68 8.42 5.69
N GLU A 320 1.10 7.33 5.18
CA GLU A 320 1.87 6.13 4.81
C GLU A 320 2.81 6.39 3.63
N THR A 321 2.34 7.09 2.59
CA THR A 321 3.17 7.41 1.42
C THR A 321 4.41 8.20 1.83
N TYR A 322 4.25 9.16 2.75
CA TYR A 322 5.37 9.93 3.27
C TYR A 322 6.30 9.11 4.17
N ASP A 323 5.78 8.23 5.02
CA ASP A 323 6.61 7.28 5.78
C ASP A 323 7.45 6.41 4.84
N GLY A 324 6.85 5.87 3.76
CA GLY A 324 7.55 5.08 2.75
C GLY A 324 8.66 5.84 2.01
N HIS A 325 8.50 7.15 1.80
CA HIS A 325 9.42 7.99 1.03
C HIS A 325 10.31 8.90 1.88
N CYS A 326 10.31 8.80 3.21
CA CYS A 326 11.05 9.76 4.03
C CYS A 326 12.58 9.52 4.08
N GLY A 327 13.06 8.37 3.60
CA GLY A 327 14.48 8.00 3.67
C GLY A 327 14.94 7.54 5.07
N TYR A 328 14.00 7.34 6.00
CA TYR A 328 14.22 6.79 7.33
C TYR A 328 13.37 5.54 7.55
N GLU A 329 13.90 4.57 8.29
CA GLU A 329 13.17 3.39 8.74
C GLU A 329 12.84 3.53 10.23
N PHE A 330 11.81 4.32 10.54
CA PHE A 330 11.39 4.56 11.92
C PHE A 330 10.71 3.32 12.53
N PRO A 331 11.22 2.79 13.65
CA PRO A 331 10.64 1.58 14.25
C PRO A 331 9.28 1.78 14.92
N TRP A 332 8.89 3.03 15.18
CA TRP A 332 7.60 3.39 15.78
C TRP A 332 6.55 3.81 14.74
N ALA A 333 6.84 3.69 13.43
CA ALA A 333 5.86 3.97 12.40
C ALA A 333 4.65 3.05 12.57
N MET A 334 3.44 3.61 12.63
CA MET A 334 2.23 2.83 12.89
C MET A 334 1.93 1.83 11.76
N PHE A 335 2.32 2.13 10.52
CA PHE A 335 2.10 1.27 9.35
C PHE A 335 2.78 -0.11 9.45
N ARG A 336 3.78 -0.26 10.35
CA ARG A 336 4.57 -1.47 10.57
C ARG A 336 3.87 -2.58 11.36
N ILE A 337 2.65 -2.34 11.84
CA ILE A 337 1.87 -3.32 12.60
C ILE A 337 1.23 -4.37 11.70
N PHE A 338 0.82 -3.96 10.51
CA PHE A 338 0.16 -4.90 9.61
C PHE A 338 1.15 -5.96 9.14
N PRO A 339 0.77 -7.25 9.14
CA PRO A 339 1.60 -8.29 8.57
C PRO A 339 1.85 -7.98 7.10
N PHE A 340 2.99 -8.43 6.58
CA PHE A 340 3.41 -8.15 5.21
C PHE A 340 3.69 -6.68 4.91
N SER A 341 3.62 -5.74 5.87
CA SER A 341 3.83 -4.30 5.63
C SER A 341 5.17 -4.02 4.92
N GLY A 342 5.10 -3.47 3.70
CA GLY A 342 6.21 -2.88 2.97
C GLY A 342 6.74 -1.67 3.72
N SER A 343 8.06 -1.56 3.82
CA SER A 343 8.72 -0.51 4.60
C SER A 343 9.45 0.53 3.78
N SER A 344 9.85 1.64 4.42
CA SER A 344 10.65 2.65 3.74
C SER A 344 11.97 2.05 3.23
N ASP A 345 12.59 1.13 3.98
CA ASP A 345 13.72 0.31 3.50
C ASP A 345 13.36 -0.55 2.29
N TYR A 346 12.18 -1.16 2.29
CA TYR A 346 11.71 -2.00 1.17
C TYR A 346 11.53 -1.18 -0.13
N HIS A 347 10.93 0.00 -0.02
CA HIS A 347 10.72 0.91 -1.13
C HIS A 347 12.01 1.61 -1.57
N ASN A 348 12.88 2.01 -0.64
CA ASN A 348 14.19 2.52 -0.99
C ASN A 348 15.05 1.47 -1.70
N PHE A 349 14.96 0.19 -1.31
CA PHE A 349 15.63 -0.87 -2.06
C PHE A 349 15.12 -0.95 -3.50
N HIS A 350 13.80 -0.79 -3.71
CA HIS A 350 13.22 -0.71 -5.06
C HIS A 350 13.87 0.42 -5.88
N HIS A 351 13.90 1.65 -5.37
CA HIS A 351 14.59 2.77 -6.04
C HIS A 351 16.08 2.48 -6.30
N SER A 352 16.72 1.76 -5.38
CA SER A 352 18.15 1.47 -5.47
C SER A 352 18.51 0.46 -6.56
N LYS A 353 17.63 -0.50 -6.83
CA LYS A 353 17.82 -1.57 -7.83
C LYS A 353 17.02 -1.34 -9.10
N ASN A 354 16.02 -0.48 -9.04
CA ASN A 354 15.09 -0.14 -10.12
C ASN A 354 14.40 -1.36 -10.74
N MET A 355 14.22 -2.42 -9.96
CA MET A 355 13.60 -3.69 -10.35
C MET A 355 13.09 -4.44 -9.11
N GLY A 356 11.94 -5.10 -9.23
CA GLY A 356 11.33 -5.86 -8.14
C GLY A 356 10.62 -4.97 -7.12
N ASN A 357 10.13 -5.54 -6.01
CA ASN A 357 9.50 -4.79 -4.91
C ASN A 357 8.41 -3.80 -5.37
N PHE A 358 7.44 -4.29 -6.16
CA PHE A 358 6.45 -3.43 -6.81
C PHE A 358 5.25 -3.07 -5.91
N SER A 359 5.07 -3.74 -4.78
CA SER A 359 3.89 -3.54 -3.92
C SER A 359 3.95 -2.21 -3.16
N SER A 360 2.78 -1.72 -2.76
CA SER A 360 2.61 -0.43 -2.08
C SER A 360 2.64 -0.62 -0.57
N PHE A 361 1.57 -1.18 0.00
CA PHE A 361 1.43 -1.44 1.42
C PHE A 361 1.98 -2.81 1.82
N PHE A 362 1.78 -3.84 1.01
CA PHE A 362 1.97 -5.21 1.44
C PHE A 362 2.84 -6.03 0.50
N THR A 363 3.83 -6.72 1.05
CA THR A 363 4.82 -7.52 0.30
C THR A 363 4.30 -8.87 -0.19
N TYR A 364 3.02 -9.20 0.01
CA TYR A 364 2.50 -10.53 -0.35
C TYR A 364 2.42 -10.75 -1.86
N LEU A 365 2.02 -9.74 -2.64
CA LEU A 365 2.00 -9.83 -4.10
C LEU A 365 3.42 -10.04 -4.63
N ASP A 366 4.38 -9.26 -4.13
CA ASP A 366 5.77 -9.46 -4.49
C ASP A 366 6.28 -10.86 -4.19
N SER A 367 5.91 -11.41 -3.03
CA SER A 367 6.32 -12.76 -2.64
C SER A 367 5.69 -13.82 -3.55
N ILE A 368 4.38 -13.72 -3.82
CA ILE A 368 3.64 -14.63 -4.70
C ILE A 368 4.22 -14.62 -6.12
N PHE A 369 4.52 -13.44 -6.65
CA PHE A 369 5.08 -13.26 -7.98
C PHE A 369 6.61 -13.31 -8.02
N LYS A 370 7.26 -13.55 -6.89
CA LYS A 370 8.72 -13.67 -6.71
C LYS A 370 9.48 -12.41 -7.14
N THR A 371 8.85 -11.23 -7.05
CA THR A 371 9.43 -9.93 -7.40
C THR A 371 10.20 -9.28 -6.25
N ASN A 372 10.32 -9.89 -5.07
CA ASN A 372 11.14 -9.41 -3.95
C ASN A 372 12.35 -10.30 -3.60
N LYS A 373 12.69 -11.26 -4.46
CA LYS A 373 13.81 -12.19 -4.24
C LYS A 373 15.11 -11.45 -3.90
N ASP A 374 15.46 -10.44 -4.69
CA ASP A 374 16.73 -9.72 -4.54
C ASP A 374 16.79 -8.95 -3.22
N TYR A 375 15.65 -8.40 -2.78
CA TYR A 375 15.56 -7.75 -1.48
C TYR A 375 15.76 -8.75 -0.33
N LEU A 376 15.11 -9.91 -0.38
CA LEU A 376 15.25 -10.92 0.66
C LEU A 376 16.69 -11.46 0.74
N LEU A 377 17.35 -11.68 -0.40
CA LEU A 377 18.77 -12.05 -0.45
C LEU A 377 19.68 -10.95 0.11
N PHE A 378 19.38 -9.68 -0.17
CA PHE A 378 20.08 -8.54 0.42
C PHE A 378 19.92 -8.49 1.95
N LYS A 379 18.71 -8.71 2.49
CA LYS A 379 18.52 -8.79 3.94
C LYS A 379 19.25 -9.98 4.57
N GLN A 380 19.40 -11.07 3.83
CA GLN A 380 20.18 -12.24 4.27
C GLN A 380 21.66 -11.93 4.41
N SER A 381 22.27 -11.29 3.41
CA SER A 381 23.68 -10.90 3.50
C SER A 381 23.94 -9.92 4.64
N GLN A 382 23.04 -8.95 4.86
CA GLN A 382 23.13 -8.01 5.99
C GLN A 382 23.04 -8.68 7.37
N LYS A 383 22.25 -9.75 7.52
CA LYS A 383 22.17 -10.49 8.79
C LYS A 383 23.43 -11.32 9.04
N GLN A 384 23.96 -11.95 8.00
CA GLN A 384 25.18 -12.75 8.08
C GLN A 384 26.39 -11.88 8.47
N SER A 385 26.52 -10.69 7.89
CA SER A 385 27.62 -9.76 8.21
C SER A 385 27.57 -9.17 9.62
N LYS A 386 26.44 -9.26 10.34
CA LYS A 386 26.31 -8.81 11.73
C LYS A 386 26.63 -9.92 12.75
N THR A 387 26.69 -11.16 12.29
CA THR A 387 26.90 -12.35 13.14
C THR A 387 28.36 -12.82 13.12
N GLN A 388 29.13 -12.36 12.12
CA GLN A 388 30.59 -12.41 12.07
C GLN A 388 31.15 -11.17 12.75
#